data_AF-A0A6L8U2X6-F1
#
_entry.id   AF-A0A6L8U2X6-F1
#
_cell.length_a   1.000
_cell.length_b   1.000
_cell.length_c   1.000
_cell.angle_alpha   90.00
_cell.angle_beta   90.00
_cell.angle_gamma   90.00
#
_symmetry.space_group_name_H-M   'P 1'
#
loop_
_entity.id
_entity.type
_entity.pdbx_description
1 polymer ?
#
loop_
_entity_poly.entity_id
_entity_poly.type
_entity_poly.pdbx_seq_one_letter_code
_entity_poly.pdbx_strand_id
1 'polypeptide(L)'
;VSSVSVSGTKVMLTLSSPAAYGNTVTVAYTKPSTNPLQTAAGGQAATISAQSVTNRIAAPPPPPAPVYVSSVVENTAPSVIEITYNLALANIVPAVSAFTVQVNSTTRSISTVSVSGTKVLLSLAIPVAYGNTVTVAYTKPSTNPLQTAAGGQAATISAQSVTNRISQPVSPPAVVTPPPTTPNSPPVPVVNFPERTYSGFIGDISAKGSYDPDMDKLSFSWKTPDNIPVSSNTGEAIQFLAPVIDTKQTYEFALTVSDGKTTQTKTFPITIIPYEPYLEAAEVISVSASDFHSTNHPYNVVDGNITTMWSSKGEEQSLILELKSPFIIHHIKIAFQPGQKSESYFDIYGSNDGENWESILKKAKSCSFSGGIHVFVFPLSKAVTEYSYLKFVGLGNSTDNWNYVSELRIFGYRHKSRTDYEDLIVKLFPNPARDIVNIRIDDPEFNPDFIKILGLDGKIIYSDLVEPGVRDFQIPVNFKHGVYIVQMGTDNITMFTQKLVVSK
;
A
#
# COMPACT_ATOMS: atom_id res chain seq x y z
N VAL A 1 57.00 46.30 -36.00
CA VAL A 1 55.83 47.03 -36.55
C VAL A 1 55.61 46.48 -37.94
N SER A 2 54.43 45.94 -38.21
CA SER A 2 54.07 45.31 -39.49
C SER A 2 53.43 46.31 -40.46
N SER A 3 52.78 47.36 -39.96
CA SER A 3 52.28 48.47 -40.77
C SER A 3 52.14 49.76 -39.96
N VAL A 4 52.10 50.88 -40.66
CA VAL A 4 51.88 52.22 -40.10
C VAL A 4 50.76 52.88 -40.90
N SER A 5 49.81 53.50 -40.21
CA SER A 5 48.78 54.33 -40.83
C SER A 5 48.61 55.63 -40.06
N VAL A 6 48.16 56.68 -40.76
CA VAL A 6 47.89 57.99 -40.17
C VAL A 6 46.43 58.30 -40.40
N SER A 7 45.72 58.69 -39.34
CA SER A 7 44.31 59.09 -39.40
C SER A 7 44.10 60.29 -38.50
N GLY A 8 43.81 61.44 -39.12
CA GLY A 8 43.74 62.73 -38.43
C GLY A 8 45.05 63.03 -37.70
N THR A 9 44.98 63.24 -36.39
CA THR A 9 46.14 63.54 -35.52
C THR A 9 46.79 62.29 -34.92
N LYS A 10 46.35 61.08 -35.28
CA LYS A 10 46.84 59.81 -34.72
C LYS A 10 47.69 59.05 -35.72
N VAL A 11 48.81 58.52 -35.23
CA VAL A 11 49.60 57.50 -35.92
C VAL A 11 49.25 56.16 -35.29
N MET A 12 48.75 55.23 -36.09
CA MET A 12 48.45 53.87 -35.67
C MET A 12 49.54 52.93 -36.19
N LEU A 13 50.21 52.25 -35.25
CA LEU A 13 51.22 51.24 -35.53
C LEU A 13 50.60 49.87 -35.31
N THR A 14 50.65 49.01 -36.33
CA THR A 14 50.34 47.58 -36.16
C THR A 14 51.61 46.89 -35.72
N LEU A 15 51.58 46.22 -34.57
CA LEU A 15 52.73 45.46 -34.10
C LEU A 15 52.82 44.13 -34.85
N SER A 16 54.04 43.68 -35.12
CA SER A 16 54.29 42.38 -35.77
C SER A 16 53.95 41.21 -34.84
N SER A 17 53.88 41.46 -33.53
CA SER A 17 53.41 40.55 -32.50
C SER A 17 52.64 41.36 -31.45
N PRO A 18 51.54 40.82 -30.89
CA PRO A 18 50.79 41.53 -29.87
C PRO A 18 51.65 41.80 -28.64
N ALA A 19 51.49 42.97 -28.03
CA ALA A 19 52.01 43.19 -26.68
C ALA A 19 51.24 42.28 -25.71
N ALA A 20 51.89 41.81 -24.66
CA ALA A 20 51.26 41.07 -23.57
C ALA A 20 51.07 41.96 -22.33
N TYR A 21 50.21 41.54 -21.40
CA TYR A 21 50.12 42.17 -20.09
C TYR A 21 51.50 42.26 -19.43
N GLY A 22 51.80 43.40 -18.79
CA GLY A 22 53.07 43.64 -18.11
C GLY A 22 54.25 43.96 -19.02
N ASN A 23 54.11 43.90 -20.35
CA ASN A 23 55.17 44.37 -21.24
C ASN A 23 55.36 45.88 -21.11
N THR A 24 56.61 46.30 -20.92
CA THR A 24 57.03 47.70 -21.09
C THR A 24 57.09 48.00 -22.59
N VAL A 25 56.15 48.79 -23.09
CA VAL A 25 56.11 49.19 -24.50
C VAL A 25 56.66 50.60 -24.59
N THR A 26 57.65 50.80 -25.47
CA THR A 26 58.12 52.14 -25.85
C THR A 26 57.96 52.36 -27.34
N VAL A 27 57.78 53.62 -27.74
CA VAL A 27 57.72 54.04 -29.14
C VAL A 27 58.71 55.17 -29.38
N ALA A 28 59.56 54.99 -30.40
CA ALA A 28 60.45 56.03 -30.89
C ALA A 28 60.13 56.27 -32.37
N TYR A 29 60.36 57.48 -32.84
CA TYR A 29 60.27 57.81 -34.26
C TYR A 29 61.49 58.62 -34.64
N THR A 30 62.35 58.04 -35.47
CA THR A 30 63.49 58.73 -36.08
C THR A 30 63.01 59.32 -37.41
N LYS A 31 63.02 60.64 -37.52
CA LYS A 31 62.60 61.35 -38.74
C LYS A 31 63.44 60.88 -39.94
N PRO A 32 62.83 60.24 -40.96
CA PRO A 32 63.57 59.81 -42.15
C PRO A 32 63.89 61.01 -43.06
N SER A 33 64.94 60.88 -43.86
CA SER A 33 65.32 61.88 -44.88
C SER A 33 64.31 61.94 -46.04
N THR A 34 63.57 60.85 -46.27
CA THR A 34 62.54 60.75 -47.30
C THR A 34 61.19 60.38 -46.67
N ASN A 35 60.12 61.05 -47.11
CA ASN A 35 58.73 60.83 -46.66
C ASN A 35 58.52 60.82 -45.12
N PRO A 36 58.94 61.87 -44.38
CA PRO A 36 58.67 61.95 -42.95
C PRO A 36 57.17 62.14 -42.66
N LEU A 37 56.75 61.79 -41.45
CA LEU A 37 55.44 62.18 -40.92
C LEU A 37 55.31 63.70 -41.01
N GLN A 38 54.27 64.19 -41.68
CA GLN A 38 54.07 65.62 -41.93
C GLN A 38 52.58 65.98 -41.99
N THR A 39 52.27 67.26 -41.77
CA THR A 39 50.94 67.82 -41.97
C THR A 39 50.65 68.05 -43.46
N ALA A 40 49.39 68.29 -43.81
CA ALA A 40 49.01 68.65 -45.18
C ALA A 40 49.66 69.96 -45.68
N ALA A 41 50.04 70.86 -44.77
CA ALA A 41 50.77 72.10 -45.07
C ALA A 41 52.30 71.91 -45.12
N GLY A 42 52.81 70.68 -45.01
CA GLY A 42 54.24 70.35 -45.13
C GLY A 42 55.06 70.46 -43.83
N GLY A 43 54.42 70.73 -42.69
CA GLY A 43 55.11 70.76 -41.39
C GLY A 43 55.50 69.35 -40.94
N GLN A 44 56.80 69.09 -40.76
CA GLN A 44 57.33 67.75 -40.49
C GLN A 44 57.45 67.47 -38.99
N ALA A 45 57.05 66.26 -38.56
CA ALA A 45 57.22 65.82 -37.18
C ALA A 45 58.72 65.65 -36.84
N ALA A 46 59.11 66.14 -35.66
CA ALA A 46 60.46 65.96 -35.13
C ALA A 46 60.73 64.50 -34.75
N THR A 47 62.01 64.13 -34.69
CA THR A 47 62.42 62.86 -34.08
C THR A 47 62.01 62.84 -32.61
N ILE A 48 61.42 61.73 -32.17
CA ILE A 48 61.19 61.45 -30.75
C ILE A 48 62.04 60.25 -30.34
N SER A 49 62.73 60.39 -29.21
CA SER A 49 63.34 59.26 -28.52
C SER A 49 62.26 58.34 -27.96
N ALA A 50 62.66 57.15 -27.47
CA ALA A 50 61.73 56.17 -26.92
C ALA A 50 60.86 56.76 -25.80
N GLN A 51 59.57 56.91 -26.09
CA GLN A 51 58.55 57.33 -25.13
C GLN A 51 57.80 56.10 -24.61
N SER A 52 57.46 56.09 -23.32
CA SER A 52 56.65 55.02 -22.73
C SER A 52 55.22 55.05 -23.28
N VAL A 53 54.71 53.88 -23.66
CA VAL A 53 53.32 53.67 -24.06
C VAL A 53 52.58 53.02 -22.89
N THR A 54 51.43 53.59 -22.50
CA THR A 54 50.57 52.97 -21.47
C THR A 54 49.97 51.68 -22.02
N ASN A 55 50.46 50.54 -21.53
CA ASN A 55 49.90 49.23 -21.83
C ASN A 55 48.63 49.00 -21.00
N ARG A 56 47.46 48.98 -21.65
CA ARG A 56 46.15 48.77 -21.01
C ARG A 56 45.61 47.34 -21.17
N ILE A 57 46.45 46.39 -21.57
CA ILE A 57 46.04 44.98 -21.65
C ILE A 57 45.70 44.51 -20.24
N ALA A 58 44.56 43.83 -20.07
CA ALA A 58 44.15 43.33 -18.77
C ALA A 58 45.06 42.19 -18.32
N ALA A 59 45.29 42.09 -17.00
CA ALA A 59 45.93 40.92 -16.43
C ALA A 59 45.09 39.67 -16.77
N PRO A 60 45.72 38.55 -17.16
CA PRO A 60 44.99 37.29 -17.26
C PRO A 60 44.37 36.94 -15.91
N PRO A 61 43.16 36.36 -15.88
CA PRO A 61 42.51 35.97 -14.63
C PRO A 61 43.38 34.95 -13.88
N PRO A 62 43.38 34.96 -12.53
CA PRO A 62 44.12 33.97 -11.77
C PRO A 62 43.60 32.56 -12.08
N PRO A 63 44.48 31.54 -12.14
CA PRO A 63 44.05 30.17 -12.35
C PRO A 63 43.06 29.71 -11.28
N PRO A 64 42.01 28.94 -11.65
CA PRO A 64 41.02 28.46 -10.70
C PRO A 64 41.65 27.47 -9.71
N ALA A 65 41.47 27.74 -8.41
CA ALA A 65 41.99 26.93 -7.32
C ALA A 65 41.00 25.80 -6.95
N PRO A 66 41.48 24.57 -6.71
CA PRO A 66 40.64 23.46 -6.30
C PRO A 66 40.21 23.62 -4.84
N VAL A 67 38.95 23.32 -4.56
CA VAL A 67 38.29 23.41 -3.24
C VAL A 67 37.94 22.00 -2.77
N TYR A 68 38.24 21.72 -1.50
CA TYR A 68 37.87 20.47 -0.83
C TYR A 68 36.35 20.32 -0.80
N VAL A 69 35.85 19.14 -1.18
CA VAL A 69 34.41 18.82 -1.21
C VAL A 69 34.06 17.82 -0.11
N SER A 70 34.75 16.69 -0.07
CA SER A 70 34.47 15.62 0.90
C SER A 70 35.66 14.67 1.02
N SER A 71 35.62 13.82 2.05
CA SER A 71 36.52 12.68 2.16
C SER A 71 35.83 11.48 2.76
N VAL A 72 36.20 10.29 2.29
CA VAL A 72 35.60 9.02 2.69
C VAL A 72 36.65 7.93 2.82
N VAL A 73 36.41 6.98 3.72
CA VAL A 73 37.07 5.66 3.71
C VAL A 73 36.00 4.64 3.34
N GLU A 74 36.23 3.89 2.27
CA GLU A 74 35.29 2.90 1.76
C GLU A 74 35.56 1.50 2.34
N ASN A 75 34.51 0.70 2.52
CA ASN A 75 34.61 -0.66 3.06
C ASN A 75 35.59 -1.55 2.27
N THR A 76 35.70 -1.31 0.96
CA THR A 76 36.58 -2.06 0.05
C THR A 76 38.05 -1.65 0.14
N ALA A 77 38.37 -0.52 0.79
CA ALA A 77 39.72 0.02 0.90
C ALA A 77 39.95 0.71 2.26
N PRO A 78 39.97 -0.04 3.38
CA PRO A 78 40.02 0.53 4.73
C PRO A 78 41.32 1.25 5.09
N SER A 79 42.37 1.05 4.32
CA SER A 79 43.64 1.77 4.45
C SER A 79 43.71 3.02 3.57
N VAL A 80 42.66 3.38 2.82
CA VAL A 80 42.70 4.51 1.88
C VAL A 80 41.67 5.56 2.26
N ILE A 81 42.12 6.79 2.48
CA ILE A 81 41.24 7.96 2.53
C ILE A 81 41.17 8.54 1.12
N GLU A 82 39.97 8.58 0.55
CA GLU A 82 39.69 9.27 -0.70
C GLU A 82 39.20 10.69 -0.40
N ILE A 83 39.94 11.70 -0.84
CA ILE A 83 39.57 13.12 -0.76
C ILE A 83 39.12 13.59 -2.14
N THR A 84 37.95 14.22 -2.22
CA THR A 84 37.40 14.78 -3.46
C THR A 84 37.51 16.30 -3.46
N TYR A 85 38.01 16.85 -4.57
CA TYR A 85 38.01 18.27 -4.89
C TYR A 85 36.99 18.60 -5.99
N ASN A 86 36.59 19.86 -6.09
CA ASN A 86 35.63 20.31 -7.10
C ASN A 86 36.23 20.47 -8.52
N LEU A 87 37.56 20.49 -8.64
CA LEU A 87 38.28 20.68 -9.90
C LEU A 87 39.30 19.56 -10.10
N ALA A 88 39.59 19.22 -11.36
CA ALA A 88 40.61 18.25 -11.70
C ALA A 88 42.01 18.76 -11.31
N LEU A 89 42.77 17.90 -10.64
CA LEU A 89 44.12 18.16 -10.15
C LEU A 89 45.14 17.73 -11.20
N ALA A 90 46.24 18.48 -11.29
CA ALA A 90 47.42 18.02 -12.01
C ALA A 90 48.05 16.84 -11.25
N ASN A 91 48.76 15.97 -11.96
CA ASN A 91 49.52 14.86 -11.36
C ASN A 91 50.80 15.36 -10.67
N ILE A 92 50.63 16.28 -9.71
CA ILE A 92 51.67 16.87 -8.87
C ILE A 92 51.35 16.41 -7.45
N VAL A 93 52.19 15.51 -6.94
CA VAL A 93 51.94 14.81 -5.68
C VAL A 93 52.69 15.51 -4.53
N PRO A 94 51.98 16.06 -3.53
CA PRO A 94 52.61 16.60 -2.33
C PRO A 94 53.31 15.52 -1.49
N ALA A 95 54.26 15.94 -0.66
CA ALA A 95 54.84 15.04 0.34
C ALA A 95 53.77 14.56 1.35
N VAL A 96 53.93 13.34 1.88
CA VAL A 96 53.01 12.78 2.89
C VAL A 96 52.84 13.69 4.12
N SER A 97 53.88 14.46 4.47
CA SER A 97 53.87 15.43 5.58
C SER A 97 52.97 16.65 5.36
N ALA A 98 52.52 16.89 4.12
CA ALA A 98 51.52 17.91 3.83
C ALA A 98 50.13 17.53 4.38
N PHE A 99 49.91 16.26 4.70
CA PHE A 99 48.64 15.77 5.21
C PHE A 99 48.78 15.31 6.66
N THR A 100 47.75 15.54 7.46
CA THR A 100 47.63 15.00 8.82
C THR A 100 46.33 14.26 8.93
N VAL A 101 46.40 12.98 9.29
CA VAL A 101 45.22 12.14 9.54
C VAL A 101 45.17 11.79 11.01
N GLN A 102 44.02 11.98 11.65
CA GLN A 102 43.78 11.48 13.00
C GLN A 102 42.65 10.46 12.98
N VAL A 103 42.82 9.40 13.76
CA VAL A 103 41.82 8.35 13.98
C VAL A 103 41.62 8.25 15.49
N ASN A 104 40.41 8.52 15.97
CA ASN A 104 40.08 8.65 17.40
C ASN A 104 41.07 9.59 18.12
N SER A 105 41.32 10.76 17.51
CA SER A 105 42.25 11.80 17.99
C SER A 105 43.73 11.39 18.06
N THR A 106 44.09 10.20 17.55
CA THR A 106 45.49 9.76 17.45
C THR A 106 46.00 9.90 16.02
N THR A 107 47.16 10.52 15.84
CA THR A 107 47.77 10.69 14.51
C THR A 107 48.06 9.34 13.85
N ARG A 108 47.63 9.18 12.59
CA ARG A 108 47.96 8.05 11.72
C ARG A 108 49.01 8.44 10.70
N SER A 109 50.03 7.59 10.55
CA SER A 109 51.04 7.74 9.52
C SER A 109 50.48 7.43 8.13
N ILE A 110 50.85 8.24 7.14
CA ILE A 110 50.50 8.09 5.72
C ILE A 110 51.71 7.51 4.99
N SER A 111 51.52 6.40 4.27
CA SER A 111 52.56 5.73 3.51
C SER A 111 52.73 6.32 2.12
N THR A 112 51.62 6.64 1.43
CA THR A 112 51.65 7.19 0.08
C THR A 112 50.53 8.22 -0.13
N VAL A 113 50.80 9.16 -1.03
CA VAL A 113 49.81 10.08 -1.60
C VAL A 113 49.76 9.80 -3.09
N SER A 114 48.57 9.73 -3.68
CA SER A 114 48.39 9.74 -5.13
C SER A 114 47.29 10.71 -5.53
N VAL A 115 47.40 11.27 -6.73
CA VAL A 115 46.49 12.28 -7.25
C VAL A 115 46.00 11.83 -8.62
N SER A 116 44.69 11.78 -8.82
CA SER A 116 44.09 11.39 -10.10
C SER A 116 42.72 12.03 -10.28
N GLY A 117 42.52 12.70 -11.42
CA GLY A 117 41.30 13.43 -11.70
C GLY A 117 41.01 14.46 -10.59
N THR A 118 39.85 14.37 -9.95
CA THR A 118 39.45 15.23 -8.84
C THR A 118 39.81 14.68 -7.46
N LYS A 119 40.51 13.53 -7.41
CA LYS A 119 40.71 12.75 -6.18
C LYS A 119 42.17 12.77 -5.72
N VAL A 120 42.35 12.83 -4.40
CA VAL A 120 43.61 12.55 -3.71
C VAL A 120 43.39 11.32 -2.85
N LEU A 121 44.19 10.29 -3.04
CA LEU A 121 44.14 9.06 -2.24
C LEU A 121 45.33 9.06 -1.27
N LEU A 122 45.04 8.97 0.02
CA LEU A 122 46.03 8.81 1.08
C LEU A 122 46.01 7.37 1.56
N SER A 123 47.13 6.65 1.40
CA SER A 123 47.27 5.30 1.97
C SER A 123 47.82 5.41 3.39
N LEU A 124 47.14 4.80 4.35
CA LEU A 124 47.50 4.78 5.76
C LEU A 124 48.35 3.55 6.08
N ALA A 125 49.29 3.71 7.02
CA ALA A 125 50.08 2.59 7.52
C ALA A 125 49.23 1.57 8.30
N ILE A 126 48.14 2.02 8.94
CA ILE A 126 47.20 1.18 9.68
C ILE A 126 45.79 1.49 9.17
N PRO A 127 44.99 0.47 8.80
CA PRO A 127 43.63 0.68 8.31
C PRO A 127 42.72 1.32 9.36
N VAL A 128 41.71 2.03 8.88
CA VAL A 128 40.59 2.53 9.69
C VAL A 128 39.64 1.38 9.96
N ALA A 129 39.18 1.26 11.21
CA ALA A 129 38.19 0.27 11.61
C ALA A 129 36.78 0.87 11.66
N TYR A 130 35.76 0.02 11.64
CA TYR A 130 34.38 0.39 11.89
C TYR A 130 34.25 1.24 13.18
N GLY A 131 33.42 2.28 13.14
CA GLY A 131 33.13 3.15 14.28
C GLY A 131 34.25 4.13 14.65
N ASN A 132 35.42 4.08 14.00
CA ASN A 132 36.46 5.07 14.22
C ASN A 132 36.02 6.46 13.72
N THR A 133 36.31 7.49 14.52
CA THR A 133 36.19 8.89 14.10
C THR A 133 37.47 9.30 13.40
N VAL A 134 37.38 9.76 12.15
CA VAL A 134 38.55 10.06 11.32
C VAL A 134 38.49 11.51 10.86
N THR A 135 39.63 12.21 10.93
CA THR A 135 39.77 13.55 10.38
C THR A 135 41.00 13.65 9.49
N VAL A 136 40.95 14.48 8.45
CA VAL A 136 42.07 14.78 7.56
C VAL A 136 42.28 16.28 7.45
N ALA A 137 43.52 16.73 7.53
CA ALA A 137 43.94 18.11 7.27
C ALA A 137 45.00 18.12 6.16
N TYR A 138 45.08 19.22 5.43
CA TYR A 138 46.12 19.45 4.42
C TYR A 138 46.73 20.83 4.64
N THR A 139 48.03 20.86 4.90
CA THR A 139 48.84 22.08 4.99
C THR A 139 49.55 22.26 3.67
N LYS A 140 49.23 23.33 2.95
CA LYS A 140 49.82 23.65 1.66
C LYS A 140 51.37 23.70 1.76
N PRO A 141 52.10 22.78 1.11
CA PRO A 141 53.56 22.80 1.13
C PRO A 141 54.10 23.89 0.18
N SER A 142 55.34 24.31 0.44
CA SER A 142 56.07 25.23 -0.45
C SER A 142 56.49 24.57 -1.77
N THR A 143 56.67 23.24 -1.77
CA THR A 143 57.00 22.42 -2.95
C THR A 143 55.87 21.45 -3.27
N ASN A 144 55.56 21.31 -4.57
CA ASN A 144 54.53 20.40 -5.08
C ASN A 144 53.15 20.48 -4.38
N PRO A 145 52.55 21.68 -4.18
CA PRO A 145 51.20 21.78 -3.64
C PRO A 145 50.17 21.17 -4.62
N LEU A 146 49.06 20.66 -4.06
CA LEU A 146 47.90 20.29 -4.86
C LEU A 146 47.47 21.49 -5.72
N GLN A 147 47.29 21.29 -7.01
CA GLN A 147 46.95 22.37 -7.94
C GLN A 147 46.24 21.84 -9.20
N THR A 148 45.54 22.72 -9.91
CA THR A 148 44.99 22.43 -11.25
C THR A 148 46.09 22.46 -12.30
N ALA A 149 45.83 21.92 -13.50
CA ALA A 149 46.77 22.01 -14.63
C ALA A 149 47.05 23.46 -15.07
N ALA A 150 46.16 24.40 -14.74
CA ALA A 150 46.35 25.83 -14.98
C ALA A 150 47.21 26.53 -13.90
N GLY A 151 47.62 25.83 -12.84
CA GLY A 151 48.45 26.35 -11.76
C GLY A 151 47.69 26.92 -10.56
N GLY A 152 46.36 26.75 -10.48
CA GLY A 152 45.58 27.20 -9.34
C GLY A 152 45.77 26.26 -8.15
N GLN A 153 46.30 26.76 -7.05
CA GLN A 153 46.76 25.94 -5.92
C GLN A 153 45.68 25.78 -4.84
N ALA A 154 45.52 24.56 -4.30
CA ALA A 154 44.64 24.28 -3.18
C ALA A 154 45.05 25.07 -1.94
N ALA A 155 44.07 25.60 -1.21
CA ALA A 155 44.30 26.23 0.09
C ALA A 155 44.59 25.18 1.18
N THR A 156 45.22 25.62 2.27
CA THR A 156 45.33 24.83 3.51
C THR A 156 43.93 24.61 4.08
N ILE A 157 43.64 23.37 4.47
CA ILE A 157 42.42 23.00 5.19
C ILE A 157 42.79 22.52 6.59
N SER A 158 42.05 22.99 7.59
CA SER A 158 42.05 22.43 8.94
C SER A 158 41.45 21.01 8.93
N ALA A 159 41.46 20.34 10.08
CA ALA A 159 40.91 18.99 10.22
C ALA A 159 39.43 18.94 9.78
N GLN A 160 39.18 18.25 8.67
CA GLN A 160 37.86 17.93 8.14
C GLN A 160 37.48 16.51 8.53
N SER A 161 36.22 16.27 8.86
CA SER A 161 35.71 14.93 9.14
C SER A 161 35.73 14.05 7.89
N VAL A 162 36.21 12.82 8.03
CA VAL A 162 36.18 11.81 6.98
C VAL A 162 35.01 10.86 7.25
N THR A 163 34.16 10.65 6.25
CA THR A 163 33.06 9.69 6.35
C THR A 163 33.62 8.27 6.41
N ASN A 164 33.39 7.56 7.51
CA ASN A 164 33.83 6.17 7.68
C ASN A 164 32.71 5.22 7.22
N ARG A 165 32.86 4.61 6.04
CA ARG A 165 31.92 3.62 5.48
C ARG A 165 32.39 2.17 5.68
N ILE A 166 33.36 1.93 6.55
CA ILE A 166 33.75 0.56 6.90
C ILE A 166 32.55 -0.14 7.51
N SER A 167 32.23 -1.33 7.02
CA SER A 167 31.17 -2.15 7.59
C SER A 167 31.66 -2.75 8.89
N GLN A 168 30.75 -2.94 9.85
CA GLN A 168 31.05 -3.68 11.06
C GLN A 168 31.60 -5.07 10.69
N PRO A 169 32.77 -5.48 11.20
CA PRO A 169 33.34 -6.79 10.87
C PRO A 169 32.39 -7.90 11.34
N VAL A 170 32.03 -8.79 10.41
CA VAL A 170 31.30 -10.03 10.72
C VAL A 170 32.28 -11.02 11.36
N SER A 171 31.95 -11.50 12.56
CA SER A 171 32.81 -12.40 13.34
C SER A 171 32.91 -13.82 12.73
N PRO A 172 34.12 -14.41 12.57
CA PRO A 172 34.29 -15.84 12.23
C PRO A 172 33.86 -16.77 13.39
N PRO A 173 33.46 -18.03 13.11
CA PRO A 173 33.07 -18.97 14.17
C PRO A 173 34.30 -19.44 14.96
N ALA A 174 34.26 -19.31 16.29
CA ALA A 174 35.31 -19.76 17.20
C ALA A 174 35.08 -21.20 17.65
N VAL A 175 36.16 -22.00 17.70
CA VAL A 175 36.21 -23.28 18.41
C VAL A 175 36.37 -22.99 19.92
N VAL A 176 35.22 -22.82 20.60
CA VAL A 176 34.83 -22.94 22.03
C VAL A 176 35.81 -22.39 23.10
N THR A 177 35.46 -21.43 23.99
CA THR A 177 34.19 -21.13 24.68
C THR A 177 33.78 -19.65 24.57
N PRO A 178 32.47 -19.33 24.44
CA PRO A 178 32.01 -17.97 24.22
C PRO A 178 32.00 -17.14 25.53
N PRO A 179 32.20 -15.81 25.49
CA PRO A 179 31.62 -14.92 26.50
C PRO A 179 30.10 -15.18 26.53
N PRO A 180 29.32 -14.84 27.56
CA PRO A 180 27.88 -15.01 27.48
C PRO A 180 27.34 -14.14 26.33
N THR A 181 27.28 -14.70 25.13
CA THR A 181 26.25 -14.40 24.16
C THR A 181 25.01 -14.63 24.99
N THR A 182 24.24 -13.58 25.27
CA THR A 182 22.83 -13.80 25.57
C THR A 182 22.37 -14.78 24.49
N PRO A 183 22.07 -16.04 24.83
CA PRO A 183 21.70 -17.01 23.82
C PRO A 183 20.54 -16.38 23.06
N ASN A 184 20.61 -16.40 21.73
CA ASN A 184 19.51 -15.87 20.93
C ASN A 184 18.22 -16.51 21.42
N SER A 185 17.38 -15.70 22.04
CA SER A 185 16.07 -16.14 22.49
C SER A 185 15.23 -16.26 21.23
N PRO A 186 14.60 -17.42 20.98
CA PRO A 186 13.79 -17.55 19.78
C PRO A 186 12.64 -16.54 19.81
N PRO A 187 12.19 -16.06 18.64
CA PRO A 187 11.09 -15.14 18.57
C PRO A 187 9.84 -15.81 19.14
N VAL A 188 8.93 -15.04 19.73
CA VAL A 188 7.68 -15.54 20.30
C VAL A 188 6.52 -15.18 19.36
N PRO A 189 5.97 -16.16 18.61
CA PRO A 189 4.83 -15.91 17.75
C PRO A 189 3.57 -15.66 18.58
N VAL A 190 3.00 -14.47 18.44
CA VAL A 190 1.69 -14.13 19.00
C VAL A 190 0.79 -13.75 17.84
N VAL A 191 -0.28 -14.53 17.69
CA VAL A 191 -1.27 -14.35 16.64
C VAL A 191 -2.61 -14.04 17.27
N ASN A 192 -3.24 -12.98 16.78
CA ASN A 192 -4.63 -12.63 17.05
C ASN A 192 -5.45 -12.98 15.80
N PHE A 193 -6.52 -13.74 15.98
CA PHE A 193 -7.35 -14.25 14.89
C PHE A 193 -8.78 -14.52 15.40
N PRO A 194 -9.78 -14.50 14.50
CA PRO A 194 -11.13 -14.94 14.85
C PRO A 194 -11.14 -16.48 14.99
N GLU A 195 -11.50 -16.99 16.16
CA GLU A 195 -11.71 -18.44 16.36
C GLU A 195 -12.82 -18.99 15.44
N ARG A 196 -13.80 -18.14 15.14
CA ARG A 196 -14.94 -18.42 14.29
C ARG A 196 -15.21 -17.26 13.33
N THR A 197 -15.51 -17.59 12.08
CA THR A 197 -16.01 -16.64 11.07
C THR A 197 -17.08 -17.27 10.19
N TYR A 198 -17.78 -16.45 9.42
CA TYR A 198 -18.80 -16.87 8.49
C TYR A 198 -18.22 -17.12 7.09
N SER A 199 -18.77 -18.10 6.39
CA SER A 199 -18.42 -18.43 5.00
C SER A 199 -18.62 -17.23 4.08
N GLY A 200 -17.66 -16.93 3.21
CA GLY A 200 -17.73 -15.81 2.25
C GLY A 200 -17.45 -14.42 2.85
N PHE A 201 -17.07 -14.31 4.13
CA PHE A 201 -16.65 -13.05 4.74
C PHE A 201 -15.14 -12.89 4.76
N ILE A 202 -14.66 -11.66 4.89
CA ILE A 202 -13.26 -11.36 5.15
C ILE A 202 -12.97 -11.55 6.64
N GLY A 203 -11.91 -12.30 6.95
CA GLY A 203 -11.36 -12.40 8.30
C GLY A 203 -9.98 -11.77 8.38
N ASP A 204 -9.69 -11.13 9.52
CA ASP A 204 -8.39 -10.50 9.81
C ASP A 204 -7.55 -11.40 10.72
N ILE A 205 -6.25 -11.52 10.42
CA ILE A 205 -5.28 -12.23 11.24
C ILE A 205 -4.08 -11.31 11.45
N SER A 206 -3.60 -11.18 12.68
CA SER A 206 -2.49 -10.28 13.00
C SER A 206 -1.42 -10.95 13.85
N ALA A 207 -0.17 -10.83 13.43
CA ALA A 207 1.02 -11.21 14.17
C ALA A 207 1.62 -10.04 15.00
N LYS A 208 0.93 -8.89 15.09
CA LYS A 208 1.45 -7.66 15.72
C LYS A 208 1.86 -7.82 17.19
N GLY A 209 1.32 -8.82 17.88
CA GLY A 209 1.73 -9.13 19.25
C GLY A 209 3.04 -9.92 19.34
N SER A 210 3.58 -10.39 18.21
CA SER A 210 4.82 -11.17 18.18
C SER A 210 5.98 -10.28 18.55
N TYR A 211 6.90 -10.82 19.34
CA TYR A 211 8.05 -10.09 19.82
C TYR A 211 9.26 -11.00 19.87
N ASP A 212 10.42 -10.37 19.86
CA ASP A 212 11.68 -11.02 20.10
C ASP A 212 12.25 -10.52 21.44
N PRO A 213 12.65 -11.42 22.37
CA PRO A 213 13.20 -10.98 23.66
C PRO A 213 14.51 -10.19 23.53
N ASP A 214 15.28 -10.43 22.46
CA ASP A 214 16.51 -9.70 22.15
C ASP A 214 16.23 -8.44 21.31
N MET A 215 14.95 -8.15 21.02
CA MET A 215 14.46 -7.04 20.19
C MET A 215 14.99 -7.09 18.75
N ASP A 216 15.29 -8.28 18.25
CA ASP A 216 15.65 -8.48 16.85
C ASP A 216 14.47 -8.16 15.92
N LYS A 217 14.80 -7.72 14.69
CA LYS A 217 13.78 -7.39 13.69
C LYS A 217 13.10 -8.66 13.20
N LEU A 218 11.78 -8.71 13.35
CA LEU A 218 10.97 -9.84 12.91
C LEU A 218 10.59 -9.79 11.43
N SER A 219 10.45 -10.98 10.86
CA SER A 219 9.85 -11.25 9.57
C SER A 219 8.81 -12.35 9.71
N PHE A 220 7.76 -12.29 8.89
CA PHE A 220 6.60 -13.16 8.99
C PHE A 220 6.43 -13.97 7.71
N SER A 221 5.98 -15.20 7.86
CA SER A 221 5.56 -16.06 6.76
C SER A 221 4.30 -16.81 7.16
N TRP A 222 3.25 -16.69 6.37
CA TRP A 222 1.97 -17.34 6.60
C TRP A 222 1.80 -18.52 5.67
N LYS A 223 1.44 -19.68 6.23
CA LYS A 223 0.98 -20.83 5.48
C LYS A 223 -0.54 -20.94 5.66
N THR A 224 -1.26 -20.78 4.56
CA THR A 224 -2.72 -20.88 4.51
C THR A 224 -3.14 -22.13 3.74
N PRO A 225 -4.35 -22.67 3.98
CA PRO A 225 -4.90 -23.75 3.17
C PRO A 225 -5.04 -23.35 1.69
N ASP A 226 -4.87 -24.30 0.78
CA ASP A 226 -4.76 -24.07 -0.68
C ASP A 226 -5.96 -23.30 -1.29
N ASN A 227 -7.15 -23.42 -0.70
CA ASN A 227 -8.38 -22.80 -1.19
C ASN A 227 -8.77 -21.51 -0.46
N ILE A 228 -7.90 -20.97 0.39
CA ILE A 228 -8.15 -19.74 1.14
C ILE A 228 -7.20 -18.64 0.66
N PRO A 229 -7.67 -17.71 -0.17
CA PRO A 229 -6.84 -16.61 -0.64
C PRO A 229 -6.62 -15.59 0.48
N VAL A 230 -5.42 -15.00 0.50
CA VAL A 230 -5.00 -14.03 1.50
C VAL A 230 -4.42 -12.76 0.89
N SER A 231 -4.48 -11.66 1.64
CA SER A 231 -3.94 -10.36 1.22
C SER A 231 -2.42 -10.33 1.10
N SER A 232 -1.73 -11.13 1.92
CA SER A 232 -0.28 -11.28 1.89
C SER A 232 0.10 -12.61 2.54
N ASN A 233 1.26 -13.14 2.16
CA ASN A 233 1.90 -14.28 2.82
C ASN A 233 3.07 -13.86 3.73
N THR A 234 3.39 -12.56 3.82
CA THR A 234 4.57 -12.04 4.53
C THR A 234 4.30 -10.80 5.38
N GLY A 235 3.10 -10.21 5.28
CA GLY A 235 2.71 -9.05 6.09
C GLY A 235 2.57 -9.39 7.57
N GLU A 236 2.79 -8.41 8.45
CA GLU A 236 2.54 -8.54 9.89
C GLU A 236 1.05 -8.81 10.20
N ALA A 237 0.15 -8.22 9.41
CA ALA A 237 -1.27 -8.52 9.42
C ALA A 237 -1.73 -8.91 8.02
N ILE A 238 -2.62 -9.89 7.96
CA ILE A 238 -3.17 -10.42 6.73
C ILE A 238 -4.69 -10.49 6.84
N GLN A 239 -5.35 -10.48 5.70
CA GLN A 239 -6.77 -10.74 5.56
C GLN A 239 -6.94 -12.00 4.74
N PHE A 240 -8.01 -12.76 4.98
CA PHE A 240 -8.36 -13.91 4.18
C PHE A 240 -9.84 -13.84 3.78
N LEU A 241 -10.19 -14.41 2.63
CA LEU A 241 -11.59 -14.61 2.24
C LEU A 241 -12.02 -16.02 2.62
N ALA A 242 -12.96 -16.13 3.55
CA ALA A 242 -13.50 -17.41 3.99
C ALA A 242 -14.18 -18.13 2.80
N PRO A 243 -13.88 -19.41 2.52
CA PRO A 243 -14.58 -20.17 1.49
C PRO A 243 -16.07 -20.28 1.79
N VAL A 244 -16.87 -20.39 0.74
CA VAL A 244 -18.30 -20.72 0.83
C VAL A 244 -18.42 -22.22 1.06
N ILE A 245 -19.03 -22.60 2.18
CA ILE A 245 -19.18 -24.00 2.63
C ILE A 245 -20.61 -24.22 3.13
N ASP A 246 -21.11 -25.45 2.97
CA ASP A 246 -22.47 -25.82 3.38
C ASP A 246 -22.52 -26.48 4.77
N THR A 247 -21.37 -26.89 5.29
CA THR A 247 -21.23 -27.47 6.63
C THR A 247 -20.08 -26.81 7.38
N LYS A 248 -20.14 -26.79 8.72
CA LYS A 248 -19.06 -26.22 9.52
C LYS A 248 -17.75 -26.94 9.22
N GLN A 249 -16.67 -26.19 9.02
CA GLN A 249 -15.35 -26.76 8.75
C GLN A 249 -14.27 -25.95 9.48
N THR A 250 -13.26 -26.65 9.99
CA THR A 250 -12.11 -26.03 10.65
C THR A 250 -10.89 -26.11 9.72
N TYR A 251 -10.21 -24.98 9.58
CA TYR A 251 -9.03 -24.82 8.74
C TYR A 251 -7.82 -24.46 9.59
N GLU A 252 -6.70 -25.13 9.35
CA GLU A 252 -5.44 -24.88 10.04
C GLU A 252 -4.61 -23.83 9.30
N PHE A 253 -4.26 -22.76 10.01
CA PHE A 253 -3.32 -21.74 9.55
C PHE A 253 -2.01 -21.90 10.31
N ALA A 254 -0.90 -21.46 9.71
CA ALA A 254 0.37 -21.38 10.40
C ALA A 254 1.04 -20.03 10.20
N LEU A 255 1.54 -19.47 11.30
CA LEU A 255 2.43 -18.31 11.32
C LEU A 255 3.85 -18.79 11.63
N THR A 256 4.79 -18.51 10.75
CA THR A 256 6.23 -18.64 11.02
C THR A 256 6.83 -17.25 11.21
N VAL A 257 7.44 -17.03 12.37
CA VAL A 257 8.15 -15.79 12.72
C VAL A 257 9.64 -16.07 12.72
N SER A 258 10.43 -15.20 12.09
CA SER A 258 11.88 -15.28 12.04
C SER A 258 12.51 -13.97 12.49
N ASP A 259 13.50 -14.06 13.38
CA ASP A 259 14.37 -12.97 13.84
C ASP A 259 15.63 -12.82 12.95
N GLY A 260 15.74 -13.61 11.87
CA GLY A 260 16.91 -13.68 10.99
C GLY A 260 17.98 -14.70 11.41
N LYS A 261 17.83 -15.35 12.57
CA LYS A 261 18.73 -16.39 13.11
C LYS A 261 17.99 -17.70 13.38
N THR A 262 16.84 -17.63 14.03
CA THR A 262 15.95 -18.74 14.37
C THR A 262 14.53 -18.48 13.87
N THR A 263 13.73 -19.53 13.79
CA THR A 263 12.34 -19.43 13.35
C THR A 263 11.45 -20.20 14.29
N GLN A 264 10.30 -19.63 14.63
CA GLN A 264 9.26 -20.30 15.41
C GLN A 264 7.96 -20.32 14.63
N THR A 265 7.32 -21.48 14.58
CA THR A 265 6.03 -21.67 13.92
C THR A 265 4.94 -21.91 14.94
N LYS A 266 3.81 -21.21 14.78
CA LYS A 266 2.59 -21.41 15.55
C LYS A 266 1.45 -21.75 14.60
N THR A 267 0.86 -22.91 14.79
CA THR A 267 -0.37 -23.33 14.10
C THR A 267 -1.59 -22.95 14.92
N PHE A 268 -2.69 -22.62 14.25
CA PHE A 268 -3.94 -22.27 14.90
C PHE A 268 -5.15 -22.55 13.99
N PRO A 269 -6.26 -23.04 14.56
CA PRO A 269 -7.48 -23.33 13.81
C PRO A 269 -8.36 -22.09 13.67
N ILE A 270 -8.99 -21.93 12.50
CA ILE A 270 -10.14 -21.05 12.31
C ILE A 270 -11.32 -21.91 11.88
N THR A 271 -12.43 -21.81 12.62
CA THR A 271 -13.67 -22.50 12.26
C THR A 271 -14.55 -21.61 11.41
N ILE A 272 -14.90 -22.08 10.22
CA ILE A 272 -15.80 -21.41 9.31
C ILE A 272 -17.17 -22.09 9.41
N ILE A 273 -18.22 -21.29 9.52
CA ILE A 273 -19.60 -21.75 9.56
C ILE A 273 -20.40 -21.15 8.39
N PRO A 274 -21.37 -21.90 7.83
CA PRO A 274 -22.27 -21.35 6.81
C PRO A 274 -22.98 -20.09 7.32
N TYR A 275 -23.06 -19.06 6.48
CA TYR A 275 -23.81 -17.85 6.80
C TYR A 275 -25.27 -17.98 6.38
N GLU A 276 -26.19 -17.92 7.35
CA GLU A 276 -27.64 -17.98 7.15
C GLU A 276 -28.10 -19.04 6.12
N PRO A 277 -27.75 -20.33 6.31
CA PRO A 277 -27.97 -21.38 5.31
C PRO A 277 -29.45 -21.73 5.10
N TYR A 278 -30.34 -21.28 6.00
CA TYR A 278 -31.77 -21.49 5.92
C TYR A 278 -32.49 -20.48 5.00
N LEU A 279 -31.79 -19.44 4.51
CA LEU A 279 -32.34 -18.46 3.59
C LEU A 279 -32.48 -19.05 2.18
N GLU A 280 -33.55 -18.66 1.49
CA GLU A 280 -33.77 -19.04 0.11
C GLU A 280 -32.91 -18.19 -0.84
N ALA A 281 -32.52 -18.78 -1.98
CA ALA A 281 -31.97 -18.03 -3.10
C ALA A 281 -33.10 -17.49 -3.99
N ALA A 282 -33.04 -16.21 -4.36
CA ALA A 282 -33.99 -15.62 -5.29
C ALA A 282 -33.77 -16.18 -6.71
N GLU A 283 -34.87 -16.41 -7.43
CA GLU A 283 -34.81 -16.82 -8.83
C GLU A 283 -34.80 -15.58 -9.73
N VAL A 284 -33.76 -15.45 -10.54
CA VAL A 284 -33.58 -14.34 -11.49
C VAL A 284 -34.11 -14.79 -12.85
N ILE A 285 -35.09 -14.06 -13.39
CA ILE A 285 -35.74 -14.40 -14.67
C ILE A 285 -35.16 -13.64 -15.85
N SER A 286 -34.57 -12.47 -15.60
CA SER A 286 -33.96 -11.64 -16.63
C SER A 286 -32.77 -10.88 -16.07
N VAL A 287 -31.73 -10.71 -16.90
CA VAL A 287 -30.57 -9.87 -16.61
C VAL A 287 -30.34 -8.96 -17.81
N SER A 288 -30.27 -7.65 -17.56
CA SER A 288 -29.88 -6.65 -18.56
C SER A 288 -28.70 -5.83 -18.06
N ALA A 289 -27.95 -5.21 -18.97
CA ALA A 289 -26.83 -4.35 -18.61
C ALA A 289 -26.87 -3.06 -19.42
N SER A 290 -26.22 -2.01 -18.92
CA SER A 290 -26.00 -0.77 -19.69
C SER A 290 -25.10 -1.01 -20.90
N ASP A 291 -24.08 -1.84 -20.74
CA ASP A 291 -23.13 -2.25 -21.78
C ASP A 291 -22.45 -3.56 -21.36
N PHE A 292 -21.78 -4.23 -22.30
CA PHE A 292 -20.93 -5.38 -22.00
C PHE A 292 -19.82 -5.53 -23.04
N HIS A 293 -18.67 -6.01 -22.59
CA HIS A 293 -17.51 -6.21 -23.45
C HIS A 293 -17.41 -7.66 -23.94
N SER A 294 -17.58 -7.86 -25.25
CA SER A 294 -17.35 -9.13 -25.94
C SER A 294 -18.06 -10.32 -25.26
N THR A 295 -17.41 -11.48 -25.13
CA THR A 295 -17.96 -12.73 -24.55
C THR A 295 -18.40 -12.64 -23.09
N ASN A 296 -18.18 -11.49 -22.43
CA ASN A 296 -18.55 -11.25 -21.05
C ASN A 296 -19.99 -10.73 -20.93
N HIS A 297 -20.94 -11.58 -21.32
CA HIS A 297 -22.36 -11.25 -21.38
C HIS A 297 -22.97 -10.99 -19.98
N PRO A 298 -24.04 -10.18 -19.89
CA PRO A 298 -24.74 -9.91 -18.63
C PRO A 298 -25.21 -11.19 -17.92
N TYR A 299 -25.67 -12.19 -18.66
CA TYR A 299 -26.20 -13.45 -18.11
C TYR A 299 -25.13 -14.30 -17.42
N ASN A 300 -23.84 -14.05 -17.67
CA ASN A 300 -22.75 -14.76 -17.01
C ASN A 300 -22.76 -14.55 -15.49
N VAL A 301 -23.41 -13.50 -14.98
CA VAL A 301 -23.48 -13.26 -13.52
C VAL A 301 -24.46 -14.16 -12.77
N VAL A 302 -25.26 -14.96 -13.48
CA VAL A 302 -26.25 -15.88 -12.87
C VAL A 302 -26.14 -17.29 -13.45
N ASP A 303 -25.04 -17.61 -14.13
CA ASP A 303 -24.85 -18.89 -14.82
C ASP A 303 -24.32 -20.01 -13.89
N GLY A 304 -23.98 -19.68 -12.65
CA GLY A 304 -23.46 -20.64 -11.68
C GLY A 304 -21.95 -20.88 -11.78
N ASN A 305 -21.26 -20.22 -12.71
CA ASN A 305 -19.86 -20.43 -13.02
C ASN A 305 -19.02 -19.19 -12.71
N ILE A 306 -18.30 -19.23 -11.59
CA ILE A 306 -17.43 -18.12 -11.16
C ILE A 306 -16.22 -17.87 -12.08
N THR A 307 -16.02 -18.63 -13.16
CA THR A 307 -14.92 -18.44 -14.13
C THR A 307 -15.34 -17.62 -15.34
N THR A 308 -16.64 -17.54 -15.63
CA THR A 308 -17.23 -16.59 -16.59
C THR A 308 -17.54 -15.28 -15.85
N MET A 309 -17.76 -14.20 -16.60
CA MET A 309 -18.08 -12.90 -16.00
C MET A 309 -18.85 -12.00 -16.95
N TRP A 310 -19.59 -11.05 -16.40
CA TRP A 310 -19.92 -9.81 -17.09
C TRP A 310 -18.78 -8.82 -16.91
N SER A 311 -18.53 -8.01 -17.94
CA SER A 311 -17.61 -6.89 -17.81
C SER A 311 -18.03 -5.68 -18.64
N SER A 312 -17.83 -4.49 -18.10
CA SER A 312 -18.07 -3.24 -18.83
C SER A 312 -17.08 -2.16 -18.41
N LYS A 313 -16.68 -1.31 -19.35
CA LYS A 313 -15.72 -0.22 -19.12
C LYS A 313 -16.45 1.09 -18.84
N GLY A 314 -16.00 1.79 -17.80
CA GLY A 314 -16.53 3.10 -17.41
C GLY A 314 -17.10 3.09 -15.99
N GLU A 315 -17.27 4.27 -15.42
CA GLU A 315 -17.97 4.42 -14.14
C GLU A 315 -19.47 4.35 -14.35
N GLU A 316 -20.19 3.90 -13.32
CA GLU A 316 -21.65 3.76 -13.28
C GLU A 316 -22.24 2.77 -14.30
N GLN A 317 -21.44 1.84 -14.80
CA GLN A 317 -21.95 0.73 -15.62
C GLN A 317 -22.81 -0.19 -14.75
N SER A 318 -23.95 -0.62 -15.28
CA SER A 318 -24.97 -1.28 -14.46
C SER A 318 -25.42 -2.62 -15.03
N LEU A 319 -25.83 -3.49 -14.10
CA LEU A 319 -26.61 -4.70 -14.33
C LEU A 319 -27.94 -4.56 -13.61
N ILE A 320 -29.04 -4.91 -14.26
CA ILE A 320 -30.37 -4.99 -13.66
C ILE A 320 -30.82 -6.45 -13.73
N LEU A 321 -31.10 -7.02 -12.55
CA LEU A 321 -31.62 -8.36 -12.37
C LEU A 321 -33.11 -8.26 -12.01
N GLU A 322 -33.96 -8.91 -12.79
CA GLU A 322 -35.39 -9.06 -12.53
C GLU A 322 -35.63 -10.37 -11.78
N LEU A 323 -36.30 -10.28 -10.64
CA LEU A 323 -36.64 -11.42 -9.80
C LEU A 323 -37.98 -12.00 -10.23
N LYS A 324 -38.15 -13.32 -10.14
CA LYS A 324 -39.40 -14.01 -10.49
C LYS A 324 -40.62 -13.50 -9.73
N SER A 325 -40.41 -13.06 -8.50
CA SER A 325 -41.43 -12.50 -7.62
C SER A 325 -40.77 -11.52 -6.65
N PRO A 326 -41.54 -10.57 -6.07
CA PRO A 326 -41.04 -9.72 -4.99
C PRO A 326 -40.36 -10.54 -3.89
N PHE A 327 -39.20 -10.09 -3.44
CA PHE A 327 -38.32 -10.83 -2.54
C PHE A 327 -37.71 -9.90 -1.50
N ILE A 328 -37.72 -10.32 -0.22
CA ILE A 328 -37.05 -9.59 0.86
C ILE A 328 -35.59 -10.05 0.90
N ILE A 329 -34.68 -9.14 0.60
CA ILE A 329 -33.26 -9.46 0.43
C ILE A 329 -32.49 -9.17 1.71
N HIS A 330 -31.84 -10.19 2.27
CA HIS A 330 -31.02 -10.07 3.47
C HIS A 330 -29.55 -9.85 3.14
N HIS A 331 -29.03 -10.60 2.16
CA HIS A 331 -27.65 -10.47 1.71
C HIS A 331 -27.52 -10.91 0.26
N ILE A 332 -26.43 -10.49 -0.36
CA ILE A 332 -26.01 -10.96 -1.68
C ILE A 332 -24.64 -11.60 -1.59
N LYS A 333 -24.36 -12.53 -2.48
CA LYS A 333 -23.05 -13.14 -2.69
C LYS A 333 -22.57 -12.71 -4.06
N ILE A 334 -21.39 -12.09 -4.12
CA ILE A 334 -20.81 -11.64 -5.39
C ILE A 334 -19.43 -12.27 -5.56
N ALA A 335 -19.19 -12.94 -6.68
CA ALA A 335 -17.84 -13.23 -7.16
C ALA A 335 -17.43 -12.15 -8.17
N PHE A 336 -16.16 -11.76 -8.14
CA PHE A 336 -15.57 -10.78 -9.05
C PHE A 336 -14.58 -11.49 -9.98
N GLN A 337 -13.76 -10.73 -10.70
CA GLN A 337 -12.84 -11.29 -11.70
C GLN A 337 -11.97 -12.43 -11.12
N PRO A 338 -11.88 -13.59 -11.77
CA PRO A 338 -11.02 -14.68 -11.31
C PRO A 338 -9.57 -14.22 -11.11
N GLY A 339 -9.01 -14.50 -9.94
CA GLY A 339 -7.64 -14.10 -9.61
C GLY A 339 -7.43 -12.60 -9.37
N GLN A 340 -8.50 -11.82 -9.22
CA GLN A 340 -8.47 -10.38 -8.97
C GLN A 340 -7.45 -9.97 -7.89
N LYS A 341 -6.67 -8.92 -8.19
CA LYS A 341 -5.69 -8.28 -7.30
C LYS A 341 -5.95 -6.77 -7.10
N SER A 342 -7.20 -6.35 -7.27
CA SER A 342 -7.68 -4.97 -7.12
C SER A 342 -9.00 -4.95 -6.33
N GLU A 343 -9.34 -3.83 -5.70
CA GLU A 343 -10.68 -3.66 -5.10
C GLU A 343 -11.67 -3.26 -6.19
N SER A 344 -12.82 -3.91 -6.27
CA SER A 344 -13.94 -3.49 -7.14
C SER A 344 -14.90 -2.62 -6.33
N TYR A 345 -15.31 -1.48 -6.86
CA TYR A 345 -16.21 -0.55 -6.18
C TYR A 345 -17.60 -0.62 -6.80
N PHE A 346 -18.64 -0.63 -5.97
CA PHE A 346 -20.01 -0.73 -6.47
C PHE A 346 -21.06 -0.21 -5.50
N ASP A 347 -22.24 0.08 -6.05
CA ASP A 347 -23.47 0.34 -5.33
C ASP A 347 -24.51 -0.75 -5.67
N ILE A 348 -25.46 -0.97 -4.77
CA ILE A 348 -26.63 -1.83 -4.97
C ILE A 348 -27.90 -1.02 -4.74
N TYR A 349 -28.83 -1.14 -5.68
CA TYR A 349 -30.15 -0.52 -5.62
C TYR A 349 -31.24 -1.58 -5.74
N GLY A 350 -32.39 -1.36 -5.11
CA GLY A 350 -33.59 -2.17 -5.25
C GLY A 350 -34.75 -1.37 -5.83
N SER A 351 -35.66 -2.03 -6.51
CA SER A 351 -36.88 -1.43 -7.06
C SER A 351 -38.02 -2.45 -7.15
N ASN A 352 -39.26 -1.98 -7.17
CA ASN A 352 -40.45 -2.80 -7.43
C ASN A 352 -41.04 -2.59 -8.83
N ASP A 353 -40.66 -1.53 -9.52
CA ASP A 353 -41.19 -1.13 -10.83
C ASP A 353 -40.11 -1.05 -11.93
N GLY A 354 -38.82 -1.16 -11.56
CA GLY A 354 -37.69 -1.06 -12.49
C GLY A 354 -37.33 0.39 -12.88
N GLU A 355 -38.08 1.38 -12.40
CA GLU A 355 -37.91 2.80 -12.73
C GLU A 355 -37.47 3.62 -11.51
N ASN A 356 -38.12 3.42 -10.37
CA ASN A 356 -37.82 4.09 -9.11
C ASN A 356 -36.86 3.23 -8.28
N TRP A 357 -35.65 3.73 -8.07
CA TRP A 357 -34.57 2.99 -7.43
C TRP A 357 -34.28 3.49 -6.01
N GLU A 358 -34.39 2.58 -5.05
CA GLU A 358 -33.94 2.80 -3.68
C GLU A 358 -32.49 2.33 -3.52
N SER A 359 -31.65 3.13 -2.86
CA SER A 359 -30.28 2.72 -2.56
C SER A 359 -30.23 1.77 -1.36
N ILE A 360 -29.54 0.64 -1.52
CA ILE A 360 -29.38 -0.38 -0.49
C ILE A 360 -27.95 -0.41 0.05
N LEU A 361 -26.96 -0.57 -0.83
CA LEU A 361 -25.54 -0.46 -0.50
C LEU A 361 -24.93 0.69 -1.30
N LYS A 362 -24.15 1.54 -0.63
CA LYS A 362 -23.38 2.61 -1.27
C LYS A 362 -21.91 2.47 -0.99
N LYS A 363 -21.09 2.70 -2.01
CA LYS A 363 -19.62 2.64 -1.96
C LYS A 363 -19.12 1.33 -1.34
N ALA A 364 -19.80 0.23 -1.65
CA ALA A 364 -19.36 -1.09 -1.25
C ALA A 364 -18.09 -1.45 -2.05
N LYS A 365 -17.27 -2.30 -1.46
CA LYS A 365 -16.03 -2.74 -2.09
C LYS A 365 -15.73 -4.20 -1.84
N SER A 366 -15.18 -4.87 -2.84
CA SER A 366 -14.59 -6.19 -2.68
C SER A 366 -13.21 -6.13 -2.03
N CYS A 367 -12.69 -7.28 -1.60
CA CYS A 367 -11.30 -7.38 -1.17
C CYS A 367 -10.34 -7.26 -2.37
N SER A 368 -9.14 -6.76 -2.12
CA SER A 368 -8.12 -6.54 -3.16
C SER A 368 -7.30 -7.77 -3.56
N PHE A 369 -7.54 -8.94 -2.96
CA PHE A 369 -6.64 -10.09 -3.09
C PHE A 369 -7.29 -11.36 -3.63
N SER A 370 -8.61 -11.33 -3.84
CA SER A 370 -9.41 -12.44 -4.34
C SER A 370 -10.61 -11.92 -5.13
N GLY A 371 -10.97 -12.64 -6.20
CA GLY A 371 -12.26 -12.49 -6.88
C GLY A 371 -13.28 -13.57 -6.50
N GLY A 372 -12.98 -14.37 -5.48
CA GLY A 372 -13.92 -15.40 -4.99
C GLY A 372 -15.22 -14.81 -4.44
N ILE A 373 -16.15 -15.69 -4.09
CA ILE A 373 -17.46 -15.28 -3.58
C ILE A 373 -17.32 -14.54 -2.25
N HIS A 374 -17.80 -13.30 -2.22
CA HIS A 374 -17.86 -12.42 -1.07
C HIS A 374 -19.32 -12.13 -0.69
N VAL A 375 -19.66 -12.25 0.59
CA VAL A 375 -20.97 -11.94 1.15
C VAL A 375 -21.07 -10.45 1.50
N PHE A 376 -22.13 -9.80 1.02
CA PHE A 376 -22.49 -8.41 1.37
C PHE A 376 -23.87 -8.38 2.01
N VAL A 377 -23.92 -8.01 3.29
CA VAL A 377 -25.14 -7.97 4.09
C VAL A 377 -25.85 -6.64 3.88
N PHE A 378 -27.17 -6.67 3.70
CA PHE A 378 -27.97 -5.46 3.56
C PHE A 378 -28.25 -4.84 4.94
N PRO A 379 -28.33 -3.50 5.04
CA PRO A 379 -28.74 -2.86 6.28
C PRO A 379 -30.12 -3.34 6.73
N LEU A 380 -30.34 -3.50 8.03
CA LEU A 380 -31.62 -4.01 8.59
C LEU A 380 -32.85 -3.22 8.10
N SER A 381 -32.71 -1.91 7.86
CA SER A 381 -33.81 -1.08 7.33
C SER A 381 -34.19 -1.38 5.89
N LYS A 382 -33.32 -2.07 5.13
CA LYS A 382 -33.56 -2.52 3.75
C LYS A 382 -33.90 -4.01 3.69
N ALA A 383 -33.42 -4.79 4.66
CA ALA A 383 -33.66 -6.23 4.77
C ALA A 383 -35.08 -6.62 5.25
N VAL A 384 -36.04 -5.68 5.20
CA VAL A 384 -37.47 -5.88 5.50
C VAL A 384 -38.37 -5.42 4.35
N THR A 385 -37.79 -4.85 3.29
CA THR A 385 -38.50 -4.36 2.12
C THR A 385 -38.44 -5.39 1.00
N GLU A 386 -39.54 -5.57 0.30
CA GLU A 386 -39.59 -6.39 -0.91
C GLU A 386 -39.08 -5.62 -2.13
N TYR A 387 -38.31 -6.30 -2.97
CA TYR A 387 -37.86 -5.81 -4.25
C TYR A 387 -38.18 -6.82 -5.35
N SER A 388 -38.64 -6.34 -6.51
CA SER A 388 -38.79 -7.12 -7.75
C SER A 388 -37.56 -7.03 -8.64
N TYR A 389 -36.75 -5.99 -8.47
CA TYR A 389 -35.55 -5.73 -9.25
C TYR A 389 -34.37 -5.38 -8.34
N LEU A 390 -33.19 -5.88 -8.70
CA LEU A 390 -31.93 -5.48 -8.11
C LEU A 390 -31.03 -4.87 -9.19
N LYS A 391 -30.45 -3.70 -8.93
CA LYS A 391 -29.48 -3.06 -9.82
C LYS A 391 -28.12 -2.97 -9.16
N PHE A 392 -27.14 -3.62 -9.76
CA PHE A 392 -25.72 -3.44 -9.46
C PHE A 392 -25.19 -2.28 -10.28
N VAL A 393 -24.47 -1.36 -9.66
CA VAL A 393 -23.81 -0.23 -10.34
C VAL A 393 -22.33 -0.29 -10.02
N GLY A 394 -21.52 -0.64 -11.01
CA GLY A 394 -20.07 -0.68 -10.91
C GLY A 394 -19.46 0.72 -11.02
N LEU A 395 -18.50 1.01 -10.15
CA LEU A 395 -17.81 2.30 -10.03
C LEU A 395 -16.33 2.17 -10.40
N GLY A 396 -15.97 1.18 -11.22
CA GLY A 396 -14.60 0.82 -11.54
C GLY A 396 -13.92 0.01 -10.44
N ASN A 397 -12.60 0.04 -10.42
CA ASN A 397 -11.79 -0.66 -9.44
C ASN A 397 -10.56 0.16 -9.02
N SER A 398 -9.75 -0.37 -8.11
CA SER A 398 -8.59 0.34 -7.56
C SER A 398 -7.44 0.56 -8.56
N THR A 399 -7.51 0.00 -9.77
CA THR A 399 -6.47 0.04 -10.80
C THR A 399 -6.89 0.74 -12.08
N ASP A 400 -8.17 0.64 -12.47
CA ASP A 400 -8.74 1.26 -13.65
C ASP A 400 -10.27 1.43 -13.50
N ASN A 401 -10.95 1.80 -14.58
CA ASN A 401 -12.40 2.03 -14.61
C ASN A 401 -13.21 0.87 -15.18
N TRP A 402 -12.68 -0.36 -15.18
CA TRP A 402 -13.44 -1.54 -15.59
C TRP A 402 -14.21 -2.17 -14.42
N ASN A 403 -15.36 -2.73 -14.76
CA ASN A 403 -16.22 -3.46 -13.84
C ASN A 403 -16.24 -4.92 -14.26
N TYR A 404 -16.08 -5.82 -13.30
CA TYR A 404 -16.08 -7.26 -13.51
C TYR A 404 -16.93 -7.93 -12.44
N VAL A 405 -17.94 -8.69 -12.85
CA VAL A 405 -18.78 -9.47 -11.95
C VAL A 405 -18.89 -10.88 -12.52
N SER A 406 -18.41 -11.86 -11.78
CA SER A 406 -18.44 -13.27 -12.19
C SER A 406 -19.72 -13.97 -11.81
N GLU A 407 -20.27 -13.67 -10.63
CA GLU A 407 -21.49 -14.31 -10.15
C GLU A 407 -22.16 -13.36 -9.15
N LEU A 408 -23.49 -13.27 -9.16
CA LEU A 408 -24.29 -12.52 -8.21
C LEU A 408 -25.50 -13.37 -7.80
N ARG A 409 -25.53 -13.79 -6.54
CA ARG A 409 -26.65 -14.53 -5.94
C ARG A 409 -27.31 -13.72 -4.84
N ILE A 410 -28.63 -13.81 -4.76
CA ILE A 410 -29.48 -13.01 -3.88
C ILE A 410 -30.13 -13.95 -2.86
N PHE A 411 -30.01 -13.65 -1.57
CA PHE A 411 -30.50 -14.50 -0.48
C PHE A 411 -31.40 -13.73 0.47
N GLY A 412 -32.43 -14.42 0.97
CA GLY A 412 -33.43 -13.82 1.83
C GLY A 412 -34.69 -14.67 1.91
N TYR A 413 -35.86 -14.02 1.93
CA TYR A 413 -37.15 -14.68 2.05
C TYR A 413 -38.12 -14.17 1.00
N ARG A 414 -38.99 -15.08 0.54
CA ARG A 414 -40.24 -14.67 -0.09
C ARG A 414 -41.16 -14.20 1.01
N HIS A 415 -41.71 -13.00 0.88
CA HIS A 415 -42.89 -12.68 1.67
C HIS A 415 -44.00 -13.60 1.18
N LYS A 416 -44.24 -14.68 1.91
CA LYS A 416 -45.48 -15.44 1.76
C LYS A 416 -46.54 -14.47 2.23
N SER A 417 -47.19 -13.76 1.30
CA SER A 417 -48.40 -12.98 1.57
C SER A 417 -49.26 -13.83 2.48
N ARG A 418 -49.32 -13.43 3.76
CA ARG A 418 -50.21 -13.90 4.81
C ARG A 418 -50.79 -15.26 4.47
N THR A 419 -50.11 -16.36 4.82
CA THR A 419 -50.56 -17.76 4.61
C THR A 419 -52.07 -17.76 4.51
N ASP A 420 -52.59 -17.98 3.29
CA ASP A 420 -54.01 -18.23 3.12
C ASP A 420 -54.39 -19.25 4.19
N TYR A 421 -55.60 -19.17 4.74
CA TYR A 421 -55.97 -20.04 5.87
C TYR A 421 -55.62 -21.51 5.59
N GLU A 422 -55.65 -21.93 4.32
CA GLU A 422 -55.27 -23.25 3.85
C GLU A 422 -53.78 -23.61 3.94
N ASP A 423 -52.87 -22.63 3.86
CA ASP A 423 -51.41 -22.82 3.88
C ASP A 423 -50.79 -22.67 5.29
N LEU A 424 -51.62 -22.39 6.30
CA LEU A 424 -51.17 -22.33 7.69
C LEU A 424 -50.73 -23.71 8.19
N ILE A 425 -49.50 -23.78 8.73
CA ILE A 425 -48.97 -24.99 9.37
C ILE A 425 -49.78 -25.43 10.59
N VAL A 426 -50.48 -24.48 11.23
CA VAL A 426 -51.48 -24.73 12.27
C VAL A 426 -52.72 -23.86 12.01
N LYS A 427 -53.90 -24.48 12.04
CA LYS A 427 -55.20 -23.86 11.81
C LYS A 427 -55.98 -23.74 13.12
N LEU A 428 -56.52 -22.56 13.37
CA LEU A 428 -57.41 -22.26 14.51
C LEU A 428 -58.84 -22.03 14.00
N PHE A 429 -59.79 -22.87 14.42
CA PHE A 429 -61.19 -22.72 13.98
C PHE A 429 -62.22 -23.15 15.03
N PRO A 430 -63.37 -22.46 15.15
CA PRO A 430 -63.67 -21.18 14.51
C PRO A 430 -62.81 -20.05 15.12
N ASN A 431 -62.46 -19.06 14.30
CA ASN A 431 -61.77 -17.85 14.72
C ASN A 431 -62.48 -16.65 14.05
N PRO A 432 -63.42 -15.95 14.73
CA PRO A 432 -63.55 -15.89 16.19
C PRO A 432 -64.10 -17.12 16.90
N ALA A 433 -63.49 -17.51 18.01
CA ALA A 433 -63.91 -18.59 18.88
C ALA A 433 -64.99 -18.12 19.89
N ARG A 434 -65.78 -19.07 20.41
CA ARG A 434 -66.79 -18.83 21.46
C ARG A 434 -66.53 -19.71 22.68
N ASP A 435 -66.96 -20.96 22.64
CA ASP A 435 -66.81 -21.91 23.75
C ASP A 435 -65.59 -22.82 23.59
N ILE A 436 -65.20 -23.09 22.35
CA ILE A 436 -64.05 -23.92 21.99
C ILE A 436 -63.29 -23.29 20.83
N VAL A 437 -62.00 -23.59 20.74
CA VAL A 437 -61.19 -23.42 19.53
C VAL A 437 -60.56 -24.77 19.20
N ASN A 438 -60.73 -25.24 17.96
CA ASN A 438 -60.03 -26.40 17.43
C ASN A 438 -58.65 -25.96 16.94
N ILE A 439 -57.65 -26.75 17.27
CA ILE A 439 -56.27 -26.63 16.81
C ILE A 439 -56.00 -27.80 15.89
N ARG A 440 -55.61 -27.53 14.65
CA ARG A 440 -55.18 -28.55 13.68
C ARG A 440 -53.80 -28.23 13.16
N ILE A 441 -52.86 -29.15 13.32
CA ILE A 441 -51.48 -29.05 12.82
C ILE A 441 -51.41 -29.76 11.48
N ASP A 442 -51.31 -29.00 10.39
CA ASP A 442 -51.26 -29.53 9.03
C ASP A 442 -49.83 -29.84 8.56
N ASP A 443 -48.81 -29.23 9.16
CA ASP A 443 -47.42 -29.50 8.85
C ASP A 443 -46.91 -30.76 9.59
N PRO A 444 -46.50 -31.83 8.88
CA PRO A 444 -46.03 -33.07 9.50
C PRO A 444 -44.68 -32.92 10.21
N GLU A 445 -43.87 -31.93 9.87
CA GLU A 445 -42.56 -31.69 10.48
C GLU A 445 -42.69 -30.84 11.77
N PHE A 446 -43.79 -30.09 11.91
CA PHE A 446 -44.05 -29.29 13.10
C PHE A 446 -44.53 -30.14 14.27
N ASN A 447 -43.67 -30.39 15.26
CA ASN A 447 -43.96 -31.22 16.44
C ASN A 447 -43.79 -30.41 17.75
N PRO A 448 -44.78 -29.58 18.13
CA PRO A 448 -44.70 -28.81 19.38
C PRO A 448 -44.87 -29.72 20.60
N ASP A 449 -44.22 -29.38 21.71
CA ASP A 449 -44.41 -30.02 23.02
C ASP A 449 -45.29 -29.17 23.96
N PHE A 450 -45.54 -27.90 23.61
CA PHE A 450 -46.42 -27.01 24.37
C PHE A 450 -47.34 -26.18 23.47
N ILE A 451 -48.48 -25.79 24.05
CA ILE A 451 -49.33 -24.71 23.57
C ILE A 451 -49.63 -23.73 24.71
N LYS A 452 -49.57 -22.43 24.42
CA LYS A 452 -49.92 -21.34 25.33
C LYS A 452 -50.89 -20.38 24.64
N ILE A 453 -51.85 -19.83 25.38
CA ILE A 453 -52.67 -18.69 24.92
C ILE A 453 -52.36 -17.52 25.83
N LEU A 454 -51.99 -16.38 25.24
CA LEU A 454 -51.56 -15.19 25.94
C LEU A 454 -52.51 -14.02 25.63
N GLY A 455 -52.75 -13.18 26.62
CA GLY A 455 -53.31 -11.84 26.42
C GLY A 455 -52.30 -10.93 25.69
N LEU A 456 -52.78 -9.81 25.15
CA LEU A 456 -51.90 -8.79 24.52
C LEU A 456 -50.94 -8.13 25.52
N ASP A 457 -51.18 -8.29 26.82
CA ASP A 457 -50.30 -7.89 27.92
C ASP A 457 -49.18 -8.91 28.19
N GLY A 458 -49.12 -10.02 27.43
CA GLY A 458 -48.16 -11.10 27.60
C GLY A 458 -48.49 -12.06 28.74
N LYS A 459 -49.62 -11.90 29.43
CA LYS A 459 -50.05 -12.80 30.49
C LYS A 459 -50.54 -14.11 29.90
N ILE A 460 -50.02 -15.24 30.40
CA ILE A 460 -50.48 -16.58 30.02
C ILE A 460 -51.89 -16.80 30.61
N ILE A 461 -52.84 -17.07 29.73
CA ILE A 461 -54.26 -17.33 30.03
C ILE A 461 -54.55 -18.83 29.98
N TYR A 462 -53.87 -19.55 29.10
CA TYR A 462 -53.93 -21.01 28.97
C TYR A 462 -52.52 -21.54 28.70
N SER A 463 -52.20 -22.72 29.24
CA SER A 463 -50.97 -23.44 28.93
C SER A 463 -51.24 -24.93 29.07
N ASP A 464 -50.73 -25.71 28.13
CA ASP A 464 -50.85 -27.17 28.15
C ASP A 464 -49.69 -27.82 27.40
N LEU A 465 -49.48 -29.11 27.65
CA LEU A 465 -48.53 -29.93 26.92
C LEU A 465 -49.22 -30.53 25.68
N VAL A 466 -48.47 -30.64 24.59
CA VAL A 466 -48.93 -31.32 23.36
C VAL A 466 -48.20 -32.65 23.28
N GLU A 467 -48.95 -33.75 23.39
CA GLU A 467 -48.35 -35.08 23.29
C GLU A 467 -47.77 -35.33 21.89
N PRO A 468 -46.61 -36.01 21.77
CA PRO A 468 -46.01 -36.31 20.48
C PRO A 468 -46.97 -37.03 19.54
N GLY A 469 -47.13 -36.49 18.32
CA GLY A 469 -47.98 -37.08 17.29
C GLY A 469 -49.45 -36.64 17.34
N VAL A 470 -49.89 -35.88 18.35
CA VAL A 470 -51.22 -35.25 18.35
C VAL A 470 -51.24 -34.11 17.35
N ARG A 471 -52.18 -34.17 16.39
CA ARG A 471 -52.34 -33.18 15.32
C ARG A 471 -53.63 -32.39 15.40
N ASP A 472 -54.67 -32.95 16.02
CA ASP A 472 -55.98 -32.34 16.16
C ASP A 472 -56.42 -32.39 17.62
N PHE A 473 -56.74 -31.23 18.19
CA PHE A 473 -57.23 -31.14 19.58
C PHE A 473 -58.03 -29.87 19.81
N GLN A 474 -58.74 -29.81 20.96
CA GLN A 474 -59.64 -28.72 21.29
C GLN A 474 -59.22 -28.04 22.59
N ILE A 475 -59.29 -26.70 22.59
CA ILE A 475 -59.08 -25.90 23.80
C ILE A 475 -60.40 -25.24 24.20
N PRO A 476 -60.90 -25.48 25.44
CA PRO A 476 -62.03 -24.75 25.99
C PRO A 476 -61.71 -23.26 26.17
N VAL A 477 -62.57 -22.38 25.66
CA VAL A 477 -62.44 -20.93 25.77
C VAL A 477 -63.25 -20.44 26.98
N ASN A 478 -62.56 -20.35 28.12
CA ASN A 478 -63.12 -19.89 29.40
C ASN A 478 -62.67 -18.47 29.79
N PHE A 479 -62.25 -17.67 28.80
CA PHE A 479 -61.73 -16.31 28.97
C PHE A 479 -62.55 -15.28 28.19
N LYS A 480 -62.43 -14.00 28.57
CA LYS A 480 -63.30 -12.90 28.11
C LYS A 480 -63.16 -12.62 26.61
N HIS A 481 -64.13 -11.92 26.01
CA HIS A 481 -63.98 -11.36 24.67
C HIS A 481 -62.66 -10.59 24.53
N GLY A 482 -62.02 -10.71 23.38
CA GLY A 482 -60.76 -10.04 23.15
C GLY A 482 -59.90 -10.71 22.10
N VAL A 483 -58.72 -10.14 21.90
CA VAL A 483 -57.69 -10.68 21.01
C VAL A 483 -56.61 -11.31 21.88
N TYR A 484 -56.23 -12.53 21.51
CA TYR A 484 -55.24 -13.35 22.17
C TYR A 484 -54.21 -13.84 21.15
N ILE A 485 -53.06 -14.29 21.64
CA ILE A 485 -52.01 -14.91 20.84
C ILE A 485 -51.87 -16.37 21.27
N VAL A 486 -52.04 -17.28 20.33
CA VAL A 486 -51.69 -18.69 20.50
C VAL A 486 -50.20 -18.84 20.19
N GLN A 487 -49.47 -19.52 21.06
CA GLN A 487 -48.05 -19.86 20.94
C GLN A 487 -47.88 -21.37 21.01
N MET A 488 -47.07 -21.93 20.12
CA MET A 488 -46.68 -23.34 20.16
C MET A 488 -45.19 -23.47 19.90
N GLY A 489 -44.55 -24.49 20.45
CA GLY A 489 -43.10 -24.65 20.34
C GLY A 489 -42.55 -25.85 21.08
N THR A 490 -41.23 -25.89 21.22
CA THR A 490 -40.48 -26.95 21.94
C THR A 490 -39.47 -26.34 22.90
N ASP A 491 -39.20 -26.99 24.03
CA ASP A 491 -38.17 -26.56 25.01
C ASP A 491 -38.29 -25.07 25.41
N ASN A 492 -39.53 -24.57 25.60
CA ASN A 492 -39.85 -23.15 25.85
C ASN A 492 -39.50 -22.16 24.71
N ILE A 493 -39.03 -22.62 23.56
CA ILE A 493 -38.82 -21.80 22.36
C ILE A 493 -40.13 -21.75 21.57
N THR A 494 -40.67 -20.55 21.38
CA THR A 494 -41.84 -20.35 20.52
C THR A 494 -41.44 -20.52 19.05
N MET A 495 -42.09 -21.46 18.37
CA MET A 495 -41.86 -21.77 16.95
C MET A 495 -43.03 -21.36 16.06
N PHE A 496 -44.23 -21.20 16.63
CA PHE A 496 -45.43 -20.77 15.93
C PHE A 496 -46.22 -19.76 16.76
N THR A 497 -46.81 -18.77 16.08
CA THR A 497 -47.76 -17.83 16.67
C THR A 497 -48.95 -17.58 15.77
N GLN A 498 -50.15 -17.45 16.36
CA GLN A 498 -51.32 -17.01 15.61
C GLN A 498 -52.31 -16.22 16.48
N LYS A 499 -52.95 -15.23 15.87
CA LYS A 499 -54.00 -14.44 16.50
C LYS A 499 -55.27 -15.26 16.69
N LEU A 500 -55.78 -15.32 17.91
CA LEU A 500 -57.10 -15.85 18.26
C LEU A 500 -58.03 -14.70 18.68
N VAL A 501 -59.19 -14.60 18.05
CA VAL A 501 -60.25 -13.67 18.47
C VAL A 501 -61.29 -14.46 19.25
N VAL A 502 -61.67 -13.99 20.44
CA VAL A 502 -62.77 -14.56 21.22
C VAL A 502 -63.95 -13.60 21.20
N SER A 503 -65.11 -14.13 20.84
CA SER A 503 -66.37 -13.39 20.65
C SER A 503 -67.44 -13.70 21.70
N LYS A 504 -67.06 -14.42 22.76
CA LYS A 504 -67.94 -14.82 23.87
C LYS A 504 -68.27 -13.67 24.82
#